data_AF-A0A5K7ZWC5-F1
#
_entry.id   AF-A0A5K7ZWC5-F1
#
_cell.length_a   1.000
_cell.length_b   1.000
_cell.length_c   1.000
_cell.angle_alpha   90.00
_cell.angle_beta   90.00
_cell.angle_gamma   90.00
#
_symmetry.space_group_name_H-M   'P 1'
#
loop_
_entity.id
_entity.type
_entity.pdbx_description
1 polymer ?
#
loop_
_entity_poly.entity_id
_entity_poly.type
_entity_poly.pdbx_seq_one_letter_code
_entity_poly.pdbx_strand_id
1 'polypeptide(L)'
;MKLKCFPYLCVAAVIVVASASLMHPAMAATPLFMQTVTINDPQMGGIPAFRVLAPADWRPSGGLTWNIALANLVTADVAITAADGSAGLFVHPGRLFISGQIEYQWQRGQPYLGMIVMPIPDSPAAFVQQIVLPEQRPGARNLRLISQKDLPEWANSIAAANQQPGGITRGYGTRARFSYTENGVAWEEDFYCVVLVFKPQMGPPTLLWQPDRNLSVRARKGRLDALDPLANAFVNSFRVDRSWFARFTKVQQQWIAARQQGIANAGALSRAISRSNDAFDNALAQSWKTRQQAEDRASREFSEYIRGTENYNDPSSGNPVELPGGYDHAWGNSLGEYVLSNDSGFDPNQHSSTDWVAIEPVR
;
A
#
# COMPACT_ATOMS: atom_id res chain seq x y z
N MET A 1 -30.43 -66.35 -32.53
CA MET A 1 -31.16 -65.08 -32.60
C MET A 1 -30.15 -63.98 -32.95
N LYS A 2 -30.16 -63.50 -34.19
CA LYS A 2 -29.29 -62.44 -34.72
C LYS A 2 -29.98 -61.10 -34.49
N LEU A 3 -29.26 -60.05 -34.09
CA LEU A 3 -29.63 -58.69 -34.45
C LEU A 3 -28.38 -57.83 -34.70
N LYS A 4 -28.31 -57.31 -35.92
CA LYS A 4 -27.51 -56.15 -36.35
C LYS A 4 -28.39 -54.91 -36.19
N CYS A 5 -27.81 -53.76 -35.80
CA CYS A 5 -27.93 -52.43 -36.45
C CYS A 5 -27.41 -51.30 -35.53
N PHE A 6 -26.32 -50.67 -35.95
CA PHE A 6 -25.98 -49.24 -35.76
C PHE A 6 -26.64 -48.43 -36.93
N PRO A 7 -26.61 -47.08 -37.05
CA PRO A 7 -25.90 -46.04 -36.27
C PRO A 7 -26.71 -44.74 -35.97
N TYR A 8 -26.14 -43.79 -35.21
CA TYR A 8 -26.06 -42.32 -35.45
C TYR A 8 -25.42 -41.70 -34.17
N LEU A 9 -24.12 -41.36 -34.19
CA LEU A 9 -23.54 -40.05 -34.53
C LEU A 9 -23.82 -38.95 -33.48
N CYS A 10 -22.81 -38.58 -32.70
CA CYS A 10 -22.24 -37.23 -32.68
C CYS A 10 -21.13 -37.13 -31.61
N VAL A 11 -19.90 -37.14 -32.10
CA VAL A 11 -18.70 -36.72 -31.37
C VAL A 11 -18.83 -35.22 -31.13
N ALA A 12 -19.06 -34.81 -29.88
CA ALA A 12 -18.93 -33.41 -29.50
C ALA A 12 -17.44 -33.14 -29.23
N ALA A 13 -16.80 -32.46 -30.17
CA ALA A 13 -15.46 -31.91 -30.00
C ALA A 13 -15.45 -30.97 -28.78
N VAL A 14 -14.60 -31.28 -27.80
CA VAL A 14 -14.22 -30.33 -26.76
C VAL A 14 -13.36 -29.27 -27.43
N ILE A 15 -13.99 -28.17 -27.84
CA ILE A 15 -13.27 -26.94 -28.15
C ILE A 15 -12.79 -26.39 -26.81
N VAL A 16 -11.53 -26.65 -26.50
CA VAL A 16 -10.78 -25.83 -25.55
C VAL A 16 -10.70 -24.45 -26.18
N VAL A 17 -11.64 -23.58 -25.85
CA VAL A 17 -11.45 -22.15 -26.08
C VAL A 17 -10.36 -21.75 -25.09
N ALA A 18 -9.12 -21.75 -25.56
CA ALA A 18 -8.07 -20.96 -24.96
C ALA A 18 -8.64 -19.54 -24.86
N SER A 19 -9.03 -19.15 -23.65
CA SER A 19 -9.32 -17.77 -23.34
C SER A 19 -7.98 -17.05 -23.42
N ALA A 20 -7.59 -16.67 -24.65
CA ALA A 20 -6.64 -15.60 -24.85
C ALA A 20 -7.31 -14.40 -24.18
N SER A 21 -6.85 -14.08 -22.97
CA SER A 21 -7.10 -12.80 -22.35
C SER A 21 -6.64 -11.76 -23.34
N LEU A 22 -7.58 -11.20 -24.12
CA LEU A 22 -7.35 -9.99 -24.88
C LEU A 22 -7.15 -8.90 -23.83
N MET A 23 -5.91 -8.76 -23.36
CA MET A 23 -5.44 -7.58 -22.67
C MET A 23 -5.84 -6.41 -23.56
N HIS A 24 -6.63 -5.49 -23.01
CA HIS A 24 -7.07 -4.34 -23.78
C HIS A 24 -5.85 -3.53 -24.22
N PRO A 25 -5.59 -3.35 -25.53
CA PRO A 25 -4.42 -2.64 -26.05
C PRO A 25 -4.46 -1.11 -25.79
N ALA A 26 -5.39 -0.62 -24.98
CA ALA A 26 -5.67 0.81 -24.86
C ALA A 26 -4.69 1.58 -23.96
N MET A 27 -3.96 0.93 -23.04
CA MET A 27 -2.85 1.57 -22.32
C MET A 27 -1.50 1.46 -23.05
N ALA A 28 -1.43 0.62 -24.08
CA ALA A 28 -0.20 0.21 -24.73
C ALA A 28 0.31 1.17 -25.82
N ALA A 29 -0.56 2.03 -26.37
CA ALA A 29 -0.24 2.88 -27.51
C ALA A 29 0.44 4.22 -27.16
N THR A 30 0.45 4.61 -25.89
CA THR A 30 1.11 5.84 -25.43
C THR A 30 2.15 5.47 -24.38
N PRO A 31 3.38 6.01 -24.47
CA PRO A 31 4.39 5.74 -23.46
C PRO A 31 3.89 6.11 -22.06
N LEU A 32 4.03 5.19 -21.11
CA LEU A 32 3.73 5.42 -19.70
C LEU A 32 4.98 5.97 -19.02
N PHE A 33 4.92 7.24 -18.62
CA PHE A 33 5.95 7.86 -17.81
C PHE A 33 5.62 7.68 -16.34
N MET A 34 6.59 7.19 -15.57
CA MET A 34 6.48 6.94 -14.15
C MET A 34 7.55 7.74 -13.42
N GLN A 35 7.22 8.21 -12.22
CA GLN A 35 8.16 8.92 -11.36
C GLN A 35 8.04 8.46 -9.91
N THR A 36 9.13 8.62 -9.17
CA THR A 36 9.12 8.46 -7.72
C THR A 36 8.49 9.68 -7.06
N VAL A 37 7.29 9.53 -6.51
CA VAL A 37 6.63 10.54 -5.68
C VAL A 37 7.15 10.42 -4.26
N THR A 38 7.73 11.50 -3.75
CA THR A 38 8.26 11.59 -2.38
C THR A 38 7.34 12.42 -1.50
N ILE A 39 6.91 11.87 -0.36
CA ILE A 39 6.13 12.59 0.65
C ILE A 39 7.05 13.00 1.77
N ASN A 40 7.30 14.31 1.87
CA ASN A 40 8.16 14.90 2.91
C ASN A 40 7.37 15.18 4.19
N ASP A 41 8.03 15.10 5.34
CA ASP A 41 7.46 15.47 6.63
C ASP A 41 7.84 16.90 7.04
N PRO A 42 6.92 17.87 6.96
CA PRO A 42 7.23 19.25 7.33
C PRO A 42 7.62 19.41 8.80
N GLN A 43 7.09 18.57 9.70
CA GLN A 43 7.40 18.67 11.13
C GLN A 43 8.77 18.07 11.47
N MET A 44 9.29 17.19 10.61
CA MET A 44 10.67 16.69 10.70
C MET A 44 11.66 17.48 9.83
N GLY A 45 11.41 18.77 9.59
CA GLY A 45 12.34 19.61 8.83
C GLY A 45 12.37 19.30 7.33
N GLY A 46 11.29 18.71 6.80
CA GLY A 46 11.13 18.47 5.36
C GLY A 46 11.85 17.24 4.82
N ILE A 47 12.31 16.34 5.69
CA ILE A 47 12.93 15.08 5.24
C ILE A 47 11.89 14.15 4.58
N PRO A 48 12.29 13.30 3.61
CA PRO A 48 11.41 12.29 3.02
C PRO A 48 10.88 11.33 4.09
N ALA A 49 9.57 11.13 4.16
CA ALA A 49 8.97 10.14 5.06
C ALA A 49 8.75 8.79 4.37
N PHE A 50 8.22 8.82 3.16
CA PHE A 50 8.10 7.65 2.30
C PHE A 50 8.06 8.05 0.83
N ARG A 51 8.24 7.04 -0.03
CA ARG A 51 8.23 7.13 -1.49
C ARG A 51 7.32 6.06 -2.09
N VAL A 52 6.73 6.37 -3.23
CA VAL A 52 5.90 5.49 -4.06
C VAL A 52 6.12 5.83 -5.54
N LEU A 53 5.99 4.86 -6.42
CA LEU A 53 5.93 5.06 -7.87
C LEU A 53 4.49 5.39 -8.30
N ALA A 54 4.37 6.36 -9.20
CA ALA A 54 3.10 6.75 -9.81
C ALA A 54 3.35 7.35 -11.21
N PRO A 55 2.30 7.52 -12.05
CA PRO A 55 2.46 8.15 -13.35
C PRO A 55 2.92 9.60 -13.21
N ALA A 56 3.82 10.02 -14.11
CA ALA A 56 4.49 11.31 -14.02
C ALA A 56 3.54 12.50 -14.20
N ASP A 57 2.46 12.30 -14.94
CA ASP A 57 1.42 13.30 -15.20
C ASP A 57 0.35 13.37 -14.09
N TRP A 58 0.40 12.48 -13.09
CA TRP A 58 -0.55 12.47 -11.98
C TRP A 58 -0.11 13.42 -10.86
N ARG A 59 -1.10 14.01 -10.20
CA ARG A 59 -0.88 15.07 -9.22
C ARG A 59 -0.99 14.54 -7.78
N PRO A 60 0.08 14.60 -6.98
CA PRO A 60 0.00 14.29 -5.56
C PRO A 60 -0.67 15.42 -4.77
N SER A 61 -1.39 15.04 -3.72
CA SER A 61 -2.04 15.94 -2.75
C SER A 61 -2.15 15.25 -1.40
N GLY A 62 -2.40 16.03 -0.34
CA GLY A 62 -2.39 15.53 1.03
C GLY A 62 -0.98 15.55 1.64
N GLY A 63 -0.71 14.68 2.60
CA GLY A 63 0.58 14.59 3.27
C GLY A 63 0.50 13.90 4.64
N LEU A 64 1.32 14.37 5.57
CA LEU A 64 1.40 13.83 6.92
C LEU A 64 0.72 14.76 7.93
N THR A 65 -0.09 14.17 8.81
CA THR A 65 -0.71 14.87 9.94
C THR A 65 -0.20 14.29 11.24
N TRP A 66 0.36 15.16 12.10
CA TRP A 66 0.80 14.77 13.44
C TRP A 66 -0.30 14.97 14.47
N ASN A 67 -0.51 13.96 15.32
CA ASN A 67 -1.40 14.05 16.47
C ASN A 67 -0.76 13.44 17.72
N ILE A 68 -0.26 14.32 18.57
CA ILE A 68 0.53 13.99 19.76
C ILE A 68 -0.34 13.51 20.94
N ALA A 69 -1.66 13.65 20.81
CA ALA A 69 -2.61 13.07 21.75
C ALA A 69 -2.73 11.54 21.54
N LEU A 70 -2.39 11.06 20.34
CA LEU A 70 -2.47 9.65 19.99
C LEU A 70 -1.12 8.95 20.14
N ALA A 71 -1.17 7.63 20.31
CA ALA A 71 0.00 6.75 20.39
C ALA A 71 0.60 6.48 19.00
N ASN A 72 -0.21 6.56 17.94
CA ASN A 72 0.31 6.74 16.59
C ASN A 72 0.43 8.24 16.29
N LEU A 73 1.66 8.77 16.39
CA LEU A 73 1.91 10.21 16.41
C LEU A 73 1.72 10.89 15.06
N VAL A 74 1.74 10.13 13.96
CA VAL A 74 1.69 10.65 12.59
C VAL A 74 0.90 9.71 11.69
N THR A 75 0.06 10.28 10.82
CA THR A 75 -0.71 9.53 9.83
C THR A 75 -0.52 10.15 8.46
N ALA A 76 -0.39 9.30 7.44
CA ALA A 76 -0.42 9.71 6.03
C ALA A 76 -1.86 9.74 5.53
N ASP A 77 -2.22 10.78 4.79
CA ASP A 77 -3.42 10.85 3.96
C ASP A 77 -2.99 11.47 2.64
N VAL A 78 -2.78 10.65 1.61
CA VAL A 78 -2.17 11.05 0.35
C VAL A 78 -2.99 10.53 -0.81
N ALA A 79 -3.25 11.40 -1.78
CA ALA A 79 -3.90 11.06 -3.04
C ALA A 79 -3.01 11.46 -4.21
N ILE A 80 -2.79 10.56 -5.15
CA ILE A 80 -2.10 10.80 -6.41
C ILE A 80 -3.12 10.54 -7.52
N THR A 81 -3.56 11.58 -8.22
CA THR A 81 -4.74 11.49 -9.11
C THR A 81 -4.42 11.90 -10.54
N ALA A 82 -5.07 11.22 -11.50
CA ALA A 82 -5.07 11.62 -12.90
C ALA A 82 -5.60 13.04 -13.07
N ALA A 83 -5.08 13.78 -14.06
CA ALA A 83 -5.46 15.18 -14.29
C ALA A 83 -6.96 15.37 -14.59
N ASP A 84 -7.60 14.38 -15.21
CA ASP A 84 -9.04 14.36 -15.50
C ASP A 84 -9.90 13.83 -14.34
N GLY A 85 -9.26 13.46 -13.23
CA GLY A 85 -9.89 12.88 -12.05
C GLY A 85 -10.54 11.52 -12.31
N SER A 86 -10.23 10.81 -13.39
CA SER A 86 -10.86 9.51 -13.72
C SER A 86 -10.34 8.34 -12.88
N ALA A 87 -9.16 8.50 -12.28
CA ALA A 87 -8.51 7.49 -11.45
C ALA A 87 -7.60 8.13 -10.38
N GLY A 88 -7.23 7.34 -9.36
CA GLY A 88 -6.31 7.77 -8.32
C GLY A 88 -5.70 6.61 -7.52
N LEU A 89 -4.51 6.86 -6.98
CA LEU A 89 -3.79 6.02 -6.01
C LEU A 89 -3.85 6.70 -4.65
N PHE A 90 -4.10 5.96 -3.58
CA PHE A 90 -4.33 6.53 -2.26
C PHE A 90 -3.54 5.80 -1.18
N VAL A 91 -2.96 6.59 -0.26
CA VAL A 91 -2.46 6.13 1.04
C VAL A 91 -3.42 6.66 2.09
N HIS A 92 -4.11 5.77 2.78
CA HIS A 92 -5.12 6.13 3.77
C HIS A 92 -4.53 6.19 5.17
N PRO A 93 -5.13 7.00 6.08
CA PRO A 93 -4.72 7.07 7.47
C PRO A 93 -4.70 5.70 8.15
N GLY A 94 -3.64 5.43 8.90
CA GLY A 94 -3.56 4.29 9.82
C GLY A 94 -3.63 4.77 11.26
N ARG A 95 -4.62 4.34 12.03
CA ARG A 95 -4.72 4.66 13.46
C ARG A 95 -4.37 3.44 14.30
N LEU A 96 -3.86 3.68 15.51
CA LEU A 96 -3.67 2.62 16.50
C LEU A 96 -4.90 2.50 17.38
N PHE A 97 -5.47 1.31 17.39
CA PHE A 97 -6.66 0.94 18.13
C PHE A 97 -6.35 -0.03 19.26
N ILE A 98 -7.25 -0.08 20.23
CA ILE A 98 -7.22 -1.05 21.33
C ILE A 98 -8.58 -1.73 21.46
N SER A 99 -8.55 -3.05 21.67
CA SER A 99 -9.71 -3.93 21.82
C SER A 99 -9.51 -4.91 22.99
N GLY A 100 -10.55 -5.67 23.33
CA GLY A 100 -10.54 -6.69 24.36
C GLY A 100 -11.19 -6.19 25.65
N GLN A 101 -10.62 -6.55 26.80
CA GLN A 101 -11.26 -6.28 28.09
C GLN A 101 -11.48 -4.78 28.39
N ILE A 102 -10.77 -3.89 27.69
CA ILE A 102 -10.95 -2.44 27.82
C ILE A 102 -12.37 -1.97 27.46
N GLU A 103 -13.06 -2.69 26.58
CA GLU A 103 -14.39 -2.36 26.07
C GLU A 103 -15.50 -2.49 27.13
N TYR A 104 -15.23 -3.21 28.24
CA TYR A 104 -16.17 -3.27 29.37
C TYR A 104 -16.24 -1.96 30.15
N GLN A 105 -15.23 -1.10 30.03
CA GLN A 105 -15.10 0.13 30.83
C GLN A 105 -15.08 1.40 29.96
N TRP A 106 -14.59 1.31 28.71
CA TRP A 106 -14.55 2.43 27.78
C TRP A 106 -15.46 2.20 26.58
N GLN A 107 -16.09 3.28 26.12
CA GLN A 107 -16.96 3.24 24.95
C GLN A 107 -16.15 3.26 23.66
N ARG A 108 -16.70 2.63 22.61
CA ARG A 108 -16.15 2.68 21.25
C ARG A 108 -15.90 4.13 20.82
N GLY A 109 -14.74 4.38 20.22
CA GLY A 109 -14.30 5.69 19.73
C GLY A 109 -13.61 6.56 20.77
N GLN A 110 -13.68 6.22 22.06
CA GLN A 110 -12.99 7.00 23.10
C GLN A 110 -11.48 6.77 23.06
N PRO A 111 -10.67 7.79 23.36
CA PRO A 111 -9.24 7.62 23.51
C PRO A 111 -8.91 6.90 24.83
N TYR A 112 -8.00 5.93 24.78
CA TYR A 112 -7.41 5.25 25.94
C TYR A 112 -5.89 5.15 25.74
N LEU A 113 -5.13 5.84 26.59
CA LEU A 113 -3.65 5.91 26.52
C LEU A 113 -3.13 6.29 25.12
N GLY A 114 -3.87 7.15 24.40
CA GLY A 114 -3.55 7.57 23.03
C GLY A 114 -3.97 6.58 21.93
N MET A 115 -4.52 5.42 22.28
CA MET A 115 -5.16 4.51 21.32
C MET A 115 -6.66 4.80 21.25
N ILE A 116 -7.31 4.35 20.18
CA ILE A 116 -8.76 4.47 20.04
C ILE A 116 -9.41 3.14 20.44
N VAL A 117 -10.35 3.18 21.39
CA VAL A 117 -11.09 1.97 21.78
C VAL A 117 -11.99 1.55 20.64
N MET A 118 -11.69 0.41 20.03
CA MET A 118 -12.45 -0.10 18.89
C MET A 118 -12.31 -1.62 18.77
N PRO A 119 -13.43 -2.37 18.71
CA PRO A 119 -13.39 -3.80 18.42
C PRO A 119 -12.68 -4.06 17.10
N ILE A 120 -11.90 -5.14 17.03
CA ILE A 120 -11.28 -5.59 15.79
C ILE A 120 -12.40 -6.04 14.82
N PRO A 121 -12.49 -5.48 13.61
CA PRO A 121 -13.44 -5.97 12.60
C PRO A 121 -13.13 -7.41 12.19
N ASP A 122 -14.16 -8.15 11.77
CA ASP A 122 -14.04 -9.58 11.42
C ASP A 122 -13.02 -9.88 10.30
N SER A 123 -12.73 -8.89 9.46
CA SER A 123 -11.73 -8.97 8.40
C SER A 123 -11.17 -7.59 8.05
N PRO A 124 -10.03 -7.52 7.34
CA PRO A 124 -9.53 -6.26 6.78
C PRO A 124 -10.53 -5.60 5.81
N ALA A 125 -11.33 -6.38 5.07
CA ALA A 125 -12.39 -5.83 4.22
C ALA A 125 -13.51 -5.19 5.04
N ALA A 126 -13.88 -5.79 6.18
CA ALA A 126 -14.83 -5.20 7.12
C ALA A 126 -14.26 -3.91 7.74
N PHE A 127 -12.96 -3.87 8.08
CA PHE A 127 -12.27 -2.65 8.50
C PHE A 127 -12.39 -1.54 7.46
N VAL A 128 -12.09 -1.84 6.19
CA VAL A 128 -12.21 -0.88 5.09
C VAL A 128 -13.64 -0.36 4.97
N GLN A 129 -14.63 -1.25 4.98
CA GLN A 129 -16.04 -0.88 4.84
C GLN A 129 -16.58 -0.05 6.01
N GLN A 130 -16.17 -0.36 7.24
CA GLN A 130 -16.74 0.24 8.45
C GLN A 130 -16.01 1.51 8.90
N ILE A 131 -14.75 1.69 8.50
CA ILE A 131 -13.89 2.78 9.01
C ILE A 131 -13.30 3.59 7.86
N VAL A 132 -12.56 2.96 6.93
CA VAL A 132 -11.83 3.69 5.89
C VAL A 132 -12.80 4.39 4.93
N LEU A 133 -13.74 3.66 4.34
CA LEU A 133 -14.67 4.19 3.35
C LEU A 133 -15.57 5.32 3.89
N PRO A 134 -16.20 5.20 5.07
CA PRO A 134 -16.97 6.30 5.64
C PRO A 134 -16.17 7.59 5.87
N GLU A 135 -14.89 7.46 6.26
CA GLU A 135 -14.01 8.61 6.49
C GLU A 135 -13.51 9.22 5.19
N GLN A 136 -13.10 8.37 4.24
CA GLN A 136 -12.41 8.78 3.03
C GLN A 136 -13.37 9.09 1.88
N ARG A 137 -14.60 8.57 1.93
CA ARG A 137 -15.66 8.72 0.93
C ARG A 137 -17.01 9.01 1.61
N PRO A 138 -17.15 10.08 2.40
CA PRO A 138 -18.39 10.36 3.15
C PRO A 138 -19.62 10.57 2.24
N GLY A 139 -19.38 10.94 0.97
CA GLY A 139 -20.39 11.09 -0.07
C GLY A 139 -20.80 9.78 -0.75
N ALA A 140 -20.11 8.66 -0.49
CA ALA A 140 -20.41 7.39 -1.13
C ALA A 140 -21.81 6.87 -0.75
N ARG A 141 -22.50 6.33 -1.75
CA ARG A 141 -23.82 5.69 -1.65
C ARG A 141 -23.80 4.39 -2.43
N ASN A 142 -24.75 3.51 -2.14
CA ASN A 142 -24.88 2.20 -2.81
C ASN A 142 -23.60 1.37 -2.73
N LEU A 143 -22.88 1.47 -1.60
CA LEU A 143 -21.63 0.76 -1.38
C LEU A 143 -21.87 -0.75 -1.40
N ARG A 144 -21.08 -1.47 -2.20
CA ARG A 144 -21.10 -2.93 -2.32
C ARG A 144 -19.68 -3.48 -2.38
N LEU A 145 -19.40 -4.49 -1.56
CA LEU A 145 -18.24 -5.36 -1.75
C LEU A 145 -18.49 -6.23 -2.99
N ILE A 146 -17.62 -6.11 -4.00
CA ILE A 146 -17.72 -6.80 -5.28
C ILE A 146 -16.90 -8.09 -5.26
N SER A 147 -15.68 -8.03 -4.73
CA SER A 147 -14.81 -9.18 -4.58
C SER A 147 -13.89 -8.97 -3.39
N GLN A 148 -13.44 -10.07 -2.79
CA GLN A 148 -12.45 -10.10 -1.74
C GLN A 148 -11.55 -11.30 -2.00
N LYS A 149 -10.25 -11.13 -1.79
CA LYS A 149 -9.31 -12.23 -1.79
C LYS A 149 -8.28 -12.00 -0.68
N ASP A 150 -8.13 -13.02 0.16
CA ASP A 150 -7.25 -12.96 1.32
C ASP A 150 -5.79 -13.15 0.90
N LEU A 151 -4.91 -12.49 1.65
CA LEU A 151 -3.48 -12.36 1.38
C LEU A 151 -2.65 -12.78 2.61
N PRO A 152 -2.71 -14.05 3.03
CA PRO A 152 -2.07 -14.48 4.27
C PRO A 152 -0.55 -14.44 4.22
N GLU A 153 0.09 -14.80 3.10
CA GLU A 153 1.55 -14.75 2.95
C GLU A 153 2.06 -13.31 3.10
N TRP A 154 1.49 -12.39 2.31
CA TRP A 154 1.80 -10.96 2.38
C TRP A 154 1.64 -10.40 3.79
N ALA A 155 0.55 -10.76 4.47
CA ALA A 155 0.29 -10.35 5.84
C ALA A 155 1.27 -10.93 6.85
N ASN A 156 1.71 -12.18 6.66
CA ASN A 156 2.70 -12.82 7.51
C ASN A 156 4.07 -12.15 7.40
N SER A 157 4.50 -11.76 6.19
CA SER A 157 5.75 -11.00 6.01
C SER A 157 5.70 -9.63 6.66
N ILE A 158 4.60 -8.90 6.49
CA ILE A 158 4.41 -7.59 7.15
C ILE A 158 4.34 -7.75 8.67
N ALA A 159 3.67 -8.78 9.19
CA ALA A 159 3.63 -9.06 10.62
C ALA A 159 5.01 -9.38 11.20
N ALA A 160 5.83 -10.15 10.49
CA ALA A 160 7.21 -10.44 10.89
C ALA A 160 8.08 -9.18 10.96
N ALA A 161 7.87 -8.21 10.05
CA ALA A 161 8.54 -6.91 10.06
C ALA A 161 8.15 -6.04 11.26
N ASN A 162 6.96 -6.27 11.80
CA ASN A 162 6.33 -5.48 12.86
C ASN A 162 6.21 -6.26 14.18
N GLN A 163 7.03 -7.30 14.36
CA GLN A 163 7.06 -8.06 15.61
C GLN A 163 7.64 -7.18 16.72
N GLN A 164 6.88 -7.02 17.81
CA GLN A 164 7.28 -6.21 18.96
C GLN A 164 7.68 -7.11 20.14
N PRO A 165 8.64 -6.69 20.99
CA PRO A 165 8.95 -7.38 22.24
C PRO A 165 7.74 -7.47 23.17
N GLY A 166 7.65 -8.53 23.98
CA GLY A 166 6.62 -8.69 25.00
C GLY A 166 5.25 -9.13 24.50
N GLY A 167 5.13 -9.55 23.23
CA GLY A 167 3.88 -10.02 22.65
C GLY A 167 4.07 -10.79 21.36
N ILE A 168 2.96 -11.07 20.67
CA ILE A 168 2.96 -11.70 19.35
C ILE A 168 2.18 -10.79 18.40
N THR A 169 2.76 -10.47 17.24
CA THR A 169 2.08 -9.76 16.16
C THR A 169 1.55 -10.78 15.15
N ARG A 170 0.27 -10.65 14.77
CA ARG A 170 -0.35 -11.38 13.67
C ARG A 170 -0.84 -10.41 12.62
N GLY A 171 -0.77 -10.81 11.35
CA GLY A 171 -1.28 -10.04 10.22
C GLY A 171 -2.45 -10.73 9.55
N TYR A 172 -3.40 -9.93 9.07
CA TYR A 172 -4.53 -10.38 8.24
C TYR A 172 -4.57 -9.48 7.00
N GLY A 173 -4.36 -10.04 5.82
CA GLY A 173 -4.25 -9.28 4.58
C GLY A 173 -5.43 -9.50 3.65
N THR A 174 -5.82 -8.48 2.90
CA THR A 174 -6.84 -8.60 1.84
C THR A 174 -6.57 -7.67 0.66
N ARG A 175 -7.02 -8.09 -0.52
CA ARG A 175 -7.47 -7.20 -1.61
C ARG A 175 -8.98 -7.24 -1.65
N ALA A 176 -9.64 -6.11 -1.43
CA ALA A 176 -11.10 -6.00 -1.44
C ALA A 176 -11.55 -4.93 -2.44
N ARG A 177 -12.38 -5.34 -3.41
CA ARG A 177 -12.99 -4.44 -4.38
C ARG A 177 -14.34 -3.94 -3.89
N PHE A 178 -14.51 -2.63 -3.87
CA PHE A 178 -15.79 -2.00 -3.62
C PHE A 178 -16.30 -1.26 -4.85
N SER A 179 -17.61 -1.22 -5.02
CA SER A 179 -18.27 -0.30 -5.94
C SER A 179 -19.21 0.61 -5.17
N TYR A 180 -19.32 1.87 -5.61
CA TYR A 180 -20.20 2.85 -5.01
C TYR A 180 -20.48 3.99 -5.99
N THR A 181 -21.45 4.83 -5.65
CA THR A 181 -21.69 6.11 -6.33
C THR A 181 -21.31 7.25 -5.39
N GLU A 182 -20.48 8.18 -5.85
CA GLU A 182 -20.09 9.38 -5.10
C GLU A 182 -20.21 10.59 -6.05
N ASN A 183 -20.95 11.62 -5.62
CA ASN A 183 -21.21 12.83 -6.41
C ASN A 183 -21.73 12.55 -7.84
N GLY A 184 -22.60 11.55 -7.99
CA GLY A 184 -23.17 11.16 -9.28
C GLY A 184 -22.26 10.30 -10.18
N VAL A 185 -21.02 10.02 -9.75
CA VAL A 185 -20.06 9.19 -10.49
C VAL A 185 -20.03 7.79 -9.90
N ALA A 186 -20.08 6.77 -10.76
CA ALA A 186 -19.92 5.39 -10.38
C ALA A 186 -18.44 5.01 -10.32
N TRP A 187 -18.00 4.51 -9.17
CA TRP A 187 -16.62 4.16 -8.87
C TRP A 187 -16.47 2.67 -8.60
N GLU A 188 -15.30 2.16 -8.93
CA GLU A 188 -14.74 0.94 -8.38
C GLU A 188 -13.41 1.29 -7.69
N GLU A 189 -13.15 0.67 -6.55
CA GLU A 189 -11.95 0.91 -5.77
C GLU A 189 -11.45 -0.40 -5.15
N ASP A 190 -10.20 -0.75 -5.45
CA ASP A 190 -9.51 -1.88 -4.83
C ASP A 190 -8.72 -1.36 -3.64
N PHE A 191 -9.03 -1.90 -2.46
CA PHE A 191 -8.28 -1.67 -1.24
C PHE A 191 -7.33 -2.82 -1.01
N TYR A 192 -6.08 -2.49 -0.76
CA TYR A 192 -5.05 -3.38 -0.27
C TYR A 192 -4.87 -3.01 1.19
N CYS A 193 -4.97 -3.97 2.10
CA CYS A 193 -4.89 -3.68 3.52
C CYS A 193 -4.36 -4.89 4.28
N VAL A 194 -3.44 -4.65 5.22
CA VAL A 194 -3.04 -5.63 6.23
C VAL A 194 -3.44 -5.11 7.59
N VAL A 195 -4.31 -5.80 8.31
CA VAL A 195 -4.57 -5.49 9.73
C VAL A 195 -3.57 -6.25 10.58
N LEU A 196 -2.76 -5.51 11.33
CA LEU A 196 -1.85 -6.06 12.33
C LEU A 196 -2.53 -6.08 13.69
N VAL A 197 -2.46 -7.22 14.37
CA VAL A 197 -2.96 -7.43 15.74
C VAL A 197 -1.81 -7.86 16.62
N PHE A 198 -1.44 -7.01 17.57
CA PHE A 198 -0.49 -7.30 18.61
C PHE A 198 -1.21 -7.75 19.87
N LYS A 199 -0.85 -8.94 20.35
CA LYS A 199 -1.31 -9.49 21.63
C LYS A 199 -0.15 -9.45 22.64
N PRO A 200 -0.21 -8.60 23.67
CA PRO A 200 0.73 -8.64 24.78
C PRO A 200 0.71 -10.02 25.48
N GLN A 201 1.87 -10.51 25.91
CA GLN A 201 1.97 -11.76 26.68
C GLN A 201 1.63 -11.56 28.17
N MET A 202 1.83 -10.34 28.69
CA MET A 202 1.65 -9.95 30.07
C MET A 202 0.63 -8.81 30.19
N GLY A 203 -0.10 -8.77 31.31
CA GLY A 203 -1.12 -7.75 31.58
C GLY A 203 -2.54 -8.20 31.22
N PRO A 204 -3.53 -7.27 31.28
CA PRO A 204 -4.90 -7.58 30.95
C PRO A 204 -5.03 -8.07 29.49
N PRO A 205 -5.96 -9.00 29.18
CA PRO A 205 -6.25 -9.48 27.84
C PRO A 205 -6.79 -8.35 26.94
N THR A 206 -5.85 -7.58 26.40
CA THR A 206 -6.04 -6.48 25.46
C THR A 206 -5.38 -6.83 24.14
N LEU A 207 -5.92 -6.27 23.06
CA LEU A 207 -5.38 -6.42 21.73
C LEU A 207 -5.12 -5.02 21.19
N LEU A 208 -3.89 -4.75 20.78
CA LEU A 208 -3.55 -3.53 20.07
C LEU A 208 -3.62 -3.86 18.58
N TRP A 209 -4.28 -3.04 17.79
CA TRP A 209 -4.40 -3.34 16.37
C TRP A 209 -4.37 -2.07 15.52
N GLN A 210 -3.87 -2.20 14.30
CA GLN A 210 -3.74 -1.10 13.37
C GLN A 210 -3.76 -1.61 11.94
N PRO A 211 -4.25 -0.82 10.97
CA PRO A 211 -4.02 -1.11 9.57
C PRO A 211 -2.56 -0.75 9.21
N ASP A 212 -1.94 -1.63 8.45
CA ASP A 212 -0.72 -1.45 7.70
C ASP A 212 -1.07 -1.62 6.21
N ARG A 213 -0.20 -1.15 5.31
CA ARG A 213 -0.46 -1.05 3.86
C ARG A 213 -1.90 -0.61 3.55
N ASN A 214 -2.44 0.39 4.24
CA ASN A 214 -3.81 0.89 4.01
C ASN A 214 -3.85 1.72 2.71
N LEU A 215 -3.89 1.03 1.57
CA LEU A 215 -3.72 1.60 0.23
C LEU A 215 -4.96 1.35 -0.62
N SER A 216 -5.25 2.22 -1.58
CA SER A 216 -6.25 1.89 -2.60
C SER A 216 -5.92 2.43 -3.99
N VAL A 217 -6.51 1.78 -4.99
CA VAL A 217 -6.56 2.27 -6.37
C VAL A 217 -8.01 2.40 -6.78
N ARG A 218 -8.40 3.57 -7.25
CA ARG A 218 -9.77 3.91 -7.64
C ARG A 218 -9.82 4.28 -9.11
N ALA A 219 -10.88 3.86 -9.79
CA ALA A 219 -11.20 4.30 -11.14
C ALA A 219 -12.71 4.36 -11.36
N ARG A 220 -13.15 5.08 -12.39
CA ARG A 220 -14.53 5.00 -12.86
C ARG A 220 -14.92 3.54 -13.11
N LYS A 221 -16.15 3.18 -12.78
CA LYS A 221 -16.65 1.81 -12.90
C LYS A 221 -16.36 1.22 -14.28
N GLY A 222 -15.81 -0.01 -14.32
CA GLY A 222 -15.43 -0.71 -15.54
C GLY A 222 -14.06 -0.32 -16.10
N ARG A 223 -13.30 0.54 -15.42
CA ARG A 223 -11.95 0.96 -15.84
C ARG A 223 -10.85 0.50 -14.89
N LEU A 224 -11.20 -0.04 -13.72
CA LEU A 224 -10.22 -0.36 -12.68
C LEU A 224 -9.29 -1.51 -13.08
N ASP A 225 -9.79 -2.55 -13.76
CA ASP A 225 -8.97 -3.70 -14.16
C ASP A 225 -7.81 -3.32 -15.09
N ALA A 226 -7.98 -2.28 -15.91
CA ALA A 226 -6.92 -1.77 -16.78
C ALA A 226 -5.77 -1.13 -15.98
N LEU A 227 -5.99 -0.80 -14.70
CA LEU A 227 -4.98 -0.24 -13.80
C LEU A 227 -4.28 -1.30 -12.94
N ASP A 228 -4.59 -2.59 -13.07
CA ASP A 228 -3.96 -3.65 -12.26
C ASP A 228 -2.40 -3.59 -12.29
N PRO A 229 -1.74 -3.46 -13.47
CA PRO A 229 -0.28 -3.28 -13.53
C PRO A 229 0.22 -2.06 -12.76
N LEU A 230 -0.50 -0.94 -12.85
CA LEU A 230 -0.17 0.29 -12.14
C LEU A 230 -0.39 0.16 -10.64
N ALA A 231 -1.47 -0.50 -10.23
CA ALA A 231 -1.79 -0.76 -8.83
C ALA A 231 -0.69 -1.60 -8.16
N ASN A 232 -0.17 -2.60 -8.87
CA ASN A 232 0.95 -3.40 -8.38
C ASN A 232 2.21 -2.57 -8.20
N ALA A 233 2.60 -1.80 -9.22
CA ALA A 233 3.77 -0.93 -9.13
C ALA A 233 3.63 0.07 -7.96
N PHE A 234 2.44 0.64 -7.75
CA PHE A 234 2.16 1.53 -6.63
C PHE A 234 2.29 0.83 -5.26
N VAL A 235 1.64 -0.33 -5.07
CA VAL A 235 1.66 -1.06 -3.79
C VAL A 235 3.07 -1.57 -3.46
N ASN A 236 3.78 -2.11 -4.46
CA ASN A 236 5.11 -2.69 -4.28
C ASN A 236 6.23 -1.67 -4.18
N SER A 237 6.04 -0.44 -4.65
CA SER A 237 7.03 0.63 -4.54
C SER A 237 6.95 1.42 -3.23
N PHE A 238 5.96 1.17 -2.37
CA PHE A 238 5.85 1.86 -1.09
C PHE A 238 7.08 1.58 -0.22
N ARG A 239 7.88 2.62 0.06
CA ARG A 239 9.09 2.52 0.88
C ARG A 239 9.13 3.68 1.87
N VAL A 240 9.14 3.37 3.16
CA VAL A 240 9.47 4.33 4.22
C VAL A 240 10.94 4.74 4.06
N ASP A 241 11.25 6.00 4.35
CA ASP A 241 12.64 6.47 4.33
C ASP A 241 13.37 6.09 5.64
N ARG A 242 14.64 5.69 5.49
CA ARG A 242 15.48 5.27 6.63
C ARG A 242 15.73 6.39 7.63
N SER A 243 16.00 7.60 7.15
CA SER A 243 16.31 8.74 8.00
C SER A 243 15.08 9.18 8.79
N TRP A 244 13.92 9.20 8.14
CA TRP A 244 12.66 9.50 8.81
C TRP A 244 12.29 8.44 9.82
N PHE A 245 12.39 7.14 9.49
CA PHE A 245 12.12 6.06 10.43
C PHE A 245 13.00 6.16 11.69
N ALA A 246 14.29 6.46 11.49
CA ALA A 246 15.24 6.66 12.58
C ALA A 246 14.81 7.77 13.53
N ARG A 247 14.48 8.92 12.96
CA ARG A 247 14.06 10.11 13.70
C ARG A 247 12.72 9.90 14.38
N PHE A 248 11.76 9.29 13.69
CA PHE A 248 10.43 8.95 14.21
C PHE A 248 10.51 8.03 15.41
N THR A 249 11.32 6.98 15.33
CA THR A 249 11.48 6.01 16.43
C THR A 249 11.94 6.70 17.72
N LYS A 250 12.87 7.66 17.62
CA LYS A 250 13.32 8.45 18.77
C LYS A 250 12.23 9.37 19.32
N VAL A 251 11.49 10.04 18.44
CA VAL A 251 10.35 10.89 18.84
C VAL A 251 9.29 10.05 19.57
N GLN A 252 9.00 8.84 19.07
CA GLN A 252 8.07 7.92 19.70
C GLN A 252 8.55 7.47 21.08
N GLN A 253 9.83 7.11 21.24
CA GLN A 253 10.41 6.76 22.54
C GLN A 253 10.33 7.92 23.55
N GLN A 254 10.62 9.14 23.11
CA GLN A 254 10.53 10.34 23.94
C GLN A 254 9.07 10.63 24.34
N TRP A 255 8.12 10.42 23.44
CA TRP A 255 6.69 10.52 23.75
C TRP A 255 6.27 9.50 24.80
N ILE A 256 6.68 8.23 24.66
CA ILE A 256 6.38 7.17 25.64
C ILE A 256 6.94 7.54 27.02
N ALA A 257 8.21 7.98 27.09
CA ALA A 257 8.84 8.39 28.34
C ALA A 257 8.12 9.59 29.00
N ALA A 258 7.74 10.60 28.21
CA ALA A 258 6.99 11.75 28.71
C ALA A 258 5.61 11.35 29.26
N ARG A 259 4.92 10.40 28.60
CA ARG A 259 3.65 9.84 29.09
C ARG A 259 3.80 9.10 30.40
N GLN A 260 4.84 8.27 30.55
CA GLN A 260 5.13 7.55 31.79
C GLN A 260 5.43 8.50 32.96
N GLN A 261 6.04 9.65 32.68
CA GLN A 261 6.34 10.68 33.68
C GLN A 261 5.15 11.61 33.98
N GLY A 262 3.98 11.40 33.36
CA GLY A 262 2.81 12.26 33.51
C GLY A 262 2.95 13.63 32.84
N ILE A 263 3.95 13.83 31.99
CA ILE A 263 4.23 15.10 31.30
C ILE A 263 3.36 15.16 30.04
N ALA A 264 2.18 15.76 30.14
CA ALA A 264 1.27 15.97 29.01
C ALA A 264 1.63 17.16 28.09
N ASN A 265 2.84 17.74 28.24
CA ASN A 265 3.19 19.02 27.62
C ASN A 265 3.59 18.88 26.14
N ALA A 266 2.78 19.45 25.24
CA ALA A 266 3.03 19.54 23.80
C ALA A 266 4.41 20.14 23.46
N GLY A 267 4.88 21.12 24.25
CA GLY A 267 6.17 21.77 24.02
C GLY A 267 7.37 20.85 24.29
N ALA A 268 7.24 19.85 25.16
CA ALA A 268 8.31 18.86 25.36
C ALA A 268 8.50 17.99 24.12
N LEU A 269 7.40 17.59 23.48
CA LEU A 269 7.44 16.80 22.26
C LEU A 269 7.86 17.64 21.04
N SER A 270 7.37 18.86 20.87
CA SER A 270 7.83 19.74 19.78
C SER A 270 9.34 19.92 19.84
N ARG A 271 9.90 20.13 21.04
CA ARG A 271 11.36 20.19 21.21
C ARG A 271 12.05 18.85 20.96
N ALA A 272 11.40 17.73 21.28
CA ALA A 272 11.90 16.39 20.95
C ALA A 272 11.96 16.18 19.43
N ILE A 273 10.89 16.51 18.70
CA ILE A 273 10.84 16.49 17.23
C ILE A 273 11.96 17.38 16.65
N SER A 274 12.10 18.61 17.14
CA SER A 274 13.13 19.55 16.66
C SER A 274 14.57 19.16 17.03
N ARG A 275 14.79 18.44 18.13
CA ARG A 275 16.13 18.04 18.61
C ARG A 275 16.51 16.60 18.30
N SER A 276 15.61 15.81 17.74
CA SER A 276 15.92 14.42 17.38
C SER A 276 16.94 14.43 16.25
N ASN A 277 18.19 14.05 16.57
CA ASN A 277 19.28 13.91 15.61
C ASN A 277 19.15 12.60 14.82
N ASP A 278 19.66 12.56 13.60
CA ASP A 278 19.61 11.39 12.71
C ASP A 278 20.60 10.26 13.08
N ALA A 279 21.24 10.33 14.25
CA ALA A 279 22.23 9.34 14.69
C ALA A 279 21.62 7.93 14.74
N PHE A 280 22.10 7.04 13.87
CA PHE A 280 21.55 5.72 13.65
C PHE A 280 22.35 4.69 14.47
N ASP A 281 21.81 4.22 15.59
CA ASP A 281 22.49 3.25 16.45
C ASP A 281 22.35 1.79 15.96
N ASN A 282 23.09 0.87 16.58
CA ASN A 282 23.11 -0.54 16.19
C ASN A 282 21.74 -1.22 16.32
N ALA A 283 20.94 -0.86 17.34
CA ALA A 283 19.63 -1.47 17.58
C ALA A 283 18.65 -1.05 16.48
N LEU A 284 18.65 0.24 16.15
CA LEU A 284 17.88 0.79 15.04
C LEU A 284 18.36 0.24 13.69
N ALA A 285 19.66 0.01 13.53
CA ALA A 285 20.20 -0.63 12.33
C ALA A 285 19.73 -2.05 12.14
N GLN A 286 19.69 -2.83 13.20
CA GLN A 286 19.14 -4.18 13.14
C GLN A 286 17.63 -4.14 12.86
N SER A 287 16.88 -3.26 13.53
CA SER A 287 15.44 -3.09 13.30
C SER A 287 15.14 -2.70 11.85
N TRP A 288 15.88 -1.75 11.29
CA TRP A 288 15.76 -1.34 9.90
C TRP A 288 16.08 -2.48 8.93
N LYS A 289 17.16 -3.22 9.17
CA LYS A 289 17.55 -4.36 8.33
C LYS A 289 16.48 -5.45 8.32
N THR A 290 15.96 -5.80 9.49
CA THR A 290 14.85 -6.77 9.62
C THR A 290 13.61 -6.26 8.90
N ARG A 291 13.26 -4.98 9.05
CA ARG A 291 12.15 -4.37 8.32
C ARG A 291 12.38 -4.47 6.81
N GLN A 292 13.52 -4.04 6.30
CA GLN A 292 13.83 -4.04 4.87
C GLN A 292 13.74 -5.45 4.26
N GLN A 293 14.29 -6.47 4.92
CA GLN A 293 14.19 -7.86 4.43
C GLN A 293 12.75 -8.37 4.38
N ALA A 294 11.92 -7.96 5.34
CA ALA A 294 10.51 -8.33 5.37
C ALA A 294 9.69 -7.54 4.35
N GLU A 295 10.02 -6.27 4.09
CA GLU A 295 9.47 -5.46 3.00
C GLU A 295 9.76 -6.10 1.63
N ASP A 296 11.00 -6.51 1.38
CA ASP A 296 11.39 -7.17 0.13
C ASP A 296 10.64 -8.50 -0.05
N ARG A 297 10.41 -9.25 1.03
CA ARG A 297 9.62 -10.49 1.00
C ARG A 297 8.13 -10.19 0.76
N ALA A 298 7.57 -9.22 1.46
CA ALA A 298 6.18 -8.82 1.29
C ALA A 298 5.92 -8.32 -0.14
N SER A 299 6.86 -7.57 -0.73
CA SER A 299 6.80 -7.16 -2.14
C SER A 299 6.71 -8.38 -3.05
N ARG A 300 7.62 -9.35 -2.92
CA ARG A 300 7.60 -10.58 -3.74
C ARG A 300 6.31 -11.37 -3.58
N GLU A 301 5.85 -11.60 -2.35
CA GLU A 301 4.61 -12.34 -2.08
C GLU A 301 3.38 -11.63 -2.67
N PHE A 302 3.38 -10.31 -2.66
CA PHE A 302 2.34 -9.52 -3.31
C PHE A 302 2.40 -9.65 -4.85
N SER A 303 3.59 -9.54 -5.45
CA SER A 303 3.79 -9.69 -6.90
C SER A 303 3.45 -11.09 -7.41
N GLU A 304 3.81 -12.14 -6.66
CA GLU A 304 3.44 -13.53 -7.01
C GLU A 304 1.91 -13.71 -7.05
N TYR A 305 1.20 -12.97 -6.20
CA TYR A 305 -0.25 -13.04 -6.11
C TYR A 305 -0.97 -12.19 -7.16
N ILE A 306 -0.49 -10.97 -7.46
CA ILE A 306 -1.02 -10.15 -8.55
C ILE A 306 -0.07 -10.19 -9.74
N ARG A 307 -0.44 -10.96 -10.77
CA ARG A 307 0.25 -10.95 -12.07
C ARG A 307 0.04 -9.61 -12.78
N GLY A 308 0.99 -9.21 -13.62
CA GLY A 308 0.87 -8.01 -14.47
C GLY A 308 1.98 -6.98 -14.27
N THR A 309 3.03 -7.31 -13.51
CA THR A 309 4.26 -6.51 -13.37
C THR A 309 5.47 -7.33 -13.80
N GLU A 310 6.55 -6.62 -14.13
CA GLU A 310 7.85 -7.18 -14.44
C GLU A 310 8.91 -6.54 -13.53
N ASN A 311 9.87 -7.35 -13.09
CA ASN A 311 11.02 -6.88 -12.32
C ASN A 311 12.13 -6.51 -13.28
N TYR A 312 12.75 -5.34 -13.11
CA TYR A 312 13.85 -4.85 -13.91
C TYR A 312 15.08 -4.64 -13.03
N ASN A 313 16.25 -4.90 -13.57
CA ASN A 313 17.50 -4.43 -12.97
C ASN A 313 17.74 -3.01 -13.46
N ASP A 314 17.61 -2.03 -12.57
CA ASP A 314 17.91 -0.65 -12.89
C ASP A 314 19.38 -0.34 -12.58
N PRO A 315 20.26 -0.23 -13.61
CA PRO A 315 21.68 0.03 -13.40
C PRO A 315 21.94 1.45 -12.88
N SER A 316 21.00 2.37 -13.03
CA SER A 316 21.15 3.76 -12.61
C SER A 316 20.95 3.94 -11.10
N SER A 317 20.04 3.17 -10.50
CA SER A 317 19.79 3.17 -9.05
C SER A 317 20.51 2.02 -8.31
N GLY A 318 20.95 0.98 -9.03
CA GLY A 318 21.59 -0.21 -8.48
C GLY A 318 20.63 -1.13 -7.70
N ASN A 319 19.33 -0.89 -7.76
CA ASN A 319 18.29 -1.69 -7.09
C ASN A 319 17.31 -2.26 -8.12
N PRO A 320 16.72 -3.44 -7.87
CA PRO A 320 15.62 -3.92 -8.69
C PRO A 320 14.40 -3.02 -8.53
N VAL A 321 13.70 -2.78 -9.63
CA VAL A 321 12.45 -2.02 -9.67
C VAL A 321 11.35 -2.87 -10.30
N GLU A 322 10.15 -2.79 -9.74
CA GLU A 322 8.97 -3.46 -10.29
C GLU A 322 8.11 -2.43 -11.03
N LEU A 323 7.91 -2.66 -12.33
CA LEU A 323 7.16 -1.75 -13.20
C LEU A 323 5.95 -2.47 -13.81
N PRO A 324 4.92 -1.71 -14.25
CA PRO A 324 3.78 -2.26 -14.99
C PRO A 324 4.24 -3.12 -16.17
N GLY A 325 3.76 -4.36 -16.27
CA GLY A 325 4.05 -5.24 -17.40
C GLY A 325 3.16 -4.97 -18.61
N GLY A 326 3.41 -5.68 -19.71
CA GLY A 326 2.69 -5.49 -20.98
C GLY A 326 3.23 -4.33 -21.84
N TYR A 327 4.48 -3.95 -21.59
CA TYR A 327 5.25 -3.02 -22.39
C TYR A 327 6.48 -3.72 -22.99
N ASP A 328 6.71 -3.55 -24.29
CA ASP A 328 7.83 -4.18 -25.01
C ASP A 328 9.19 -3.56 -24.65
N HIS A 329 9.20 -2.29 -24.25
CA HIS A 329 10.39 -1.53 -23.97
C HIS A 329 10.27 -0.73 -22.67
N ALA A 330 11.35 -0.69 -21.89
CA ALA A 330 11.46 0.09 -20.66
C ALA A 330 12.81 0.81 -20.55
N TRP A 331 12.78 2.02 -19.98
CA TRP A 331 13.97 2.83 -19.70
C TRP A 331 13.92 3.38 -18.28
N GLY A 332 15.07 3.53 -17.65
CA GLY A 332 15.25 4.16 -16.35
C GLY A 332 16.32 5.24 -16.37
N ASN A 333 16.34 6.12 -15.37
CA ASN A 333 17.36 7.15 -15.21
C ASN A 333 17.78 7.36 -13.74
N SER A 334 18.85 8.12 -13.54
CA SER A 334 19.43 8.38 -12.21
C SER A 334 18.54 9.19 -11.27
N LEU A 335 17.44 9.76 -11.76
CA LEU A 335 16.44 10.48 -10.96
C LEU A 335 15.34 9.56 -10.43
N GLY A 336 15.36 8.26 -10.79
CA GLY A 336 14.33 7.30 -10.40
C GLY A 336 13.02 7.49 -11.15
N GLU A 337 13.11 7.94 -12.39
CA GLU A 337 12.02 8.00 -13.36
C GLU A 337 12.11 6.83 -14.33
N TYR A 338 10.97 6.40 -14.86
CA TYR A 338 10.87 5.28 -15.79
C TYR A 338 9.94 5.62 -16.94
N VAL A 339 10.24 5.09 -18.13
CA VAL A 339 9.36 5.15 -19.31
C VAL A 339 9.10 3.75 -19.79
N LEU A 340 7.85 3.44 -20.10
CA LEU A 340 7.45 2.16 -20.69
C LEU A 340 6.71 2.42 -22.01
N SER A 341 7.03 1.68 -23.07
CA SER A 341 6.40 1.86 -24.40
C SER A 341 6.29 0.55 -25.16
N ASN A 342 5.27 0.43 -26.01
CA ASN A 342 5.15 -0.64 -27.02
C ASN A 342 5.42 -0.12 -28.45
N ASP A 343 5.74 1.17 -28.60
CA ASP A 343 6.11 1.73 -29.89
C ASP A 343 7.56 1.38 -30.19
N SER A 344 7.77 0.59 -31.25
CA SER A 344 9.09 0.11 -31.68
C SER A 344 10.00 1.21 -32.21
N GLY A 345 9.45 2.38 -32.56
CA GLY A 345 10.21 3.57 -32.95
C GLY A 345 10.47 4.55 -31.81
N PHE A 346 9.94 4.29 -30.60
CA PHE A 346 10.06 5.19 -29.48
C PHE A 346 11.45 5.10 -28.82
N ASP A 347 12.11 6.24 -28.72
CA ASP A 347 13.35 6.41 -27.96
C ASP A 347 13.24 7.68 -27.11
N PRO A 348 13.20 7.58 -25.78
CA PRO A 348 13.05 8.74 -24.91
C PRO A 348 14.22 9.73 -25.03
N ASN A 349 15.40 9.30 -25.50
CA ASN A 349 16.57 10.19 -25.66
C ASN A 349 16.47 11.12 -26.88
N GLN A 350 15.57 10.88 -27.83
CA GLN A 350 15.44 11.74 -29.02
C GLN A 350 14.79 13.10 -28.72
N HIS A 351 14.05 13.20 -27.61
CA HIS A 351 13.26 14.40 -27.25
C HIS A 351 13.46 14.84 -25.78
N SER A 352 14.44 14.27 -25.09
CA SER A 352 14.72 14.49 -23.67
C SER A 352 16.16 14.97 -23.47
N SER A 353 16.38 15.89 -22.53
CA SER A 353 17.72 16.21 -22.02
C SER A 353 18.20 15.27 -20.92
N THR A 354 17.31 14.41 -20.42
CA THR A 354 17.62 13.38 -19.42
C THR A 354 18.23 12.15 -20.08
N ASP A 355 19.25 11.57 -19.45
CA ASP A 355 19.96 10.37 -19.91
C ASP A 355 19.18 9.11 -19.54
N TRP A 356 18.46 8.55 -20.52
CA TRP A 356 17.64 7.35 -20.35
C TRP A 356 18.42 6.10 -20.74
N VAL A 357 18.52 5.16 -19.82
CA VAL A 357 19.18 3.87 -20.03
C VAL A 357 18.11 2.79 -20.19
N ALA A 358 18.19 2.01 -21.26
CA ALA A 358 17.30 0.86 -21.46
C ALA A 358 17.51 -0.17 -20.34
N ILE A 359 16.41 -0.70 -19.80
CA ILE A 359 16.41 -1.70 -18.73
C ILE A 359 15.69 -2.95 -19.19
N GLU A 360 16.24 -4.10 -18.83
CA GLU A 360 15.73 -5.41 -19.25
C GLU A 360 15.07 -6.13 -18.07
N PRO A 361 13.96 -6.85 -18.31
CA PRO A 361 13.30 -7.61 -17.27
C PRO A 361 14.17 -8.77 -16.80
N VAL A 362 14.20 -8.99 -15.49
CA VAL A 362 14.88 -10.11 -14.84
C VAL A 362 14.02 -11.36 -15.03
N ARG A 363 14.50 -12.29 -15.84
CA ARG A 363 13.83 -13.58 -16.11
C ARG A 363 14.30 -14.70 -15.22
#